data_AF-A0A2V3IKT0-F1
#
_entry.id   AF-A0A2V3IKT0-F1
#
_cell.length_a   1.000
_cell.length_b   1.000
_cell.length_c   1.000
_cell.angle_alpha   90.00
_cell.angle_beta   90.00
_cell.angle_gamma   90.00
#
_symmetry.space_group_name_H-M   'P 1'
#
loop_
_entity.id
_entity.type
_entity.pdbx_description
1 polymer ?
#
loop_
_entity_poly.entity_id
_entity_poly.type
_entity_poly.pdbx_seq_one_letter_code
_entity_poly.pdbx_strand_id
1 'polypeptide(L)'
;MIKNDYELGKMHNLSIINILNNDFILTSNEGSMAGLDRFEAQGKLWDAMDKEGHVIKIENHFNQVSKSYRGGEIVERLVCTQWFVKMTSLAKKAIGKVRDGDIFIELRRLEKVYCSKILRRMANWSCSLLRGRSGREPVTVMTFHWVDW
;
A
#
# COMPACT_ATOMS: atom_id res chain seq x y z
N MET A 1 8.37 0.83 -7.18
CA MET A 1 8.92 1.74 -6.16
C MET A 1 8.49 1.29 -4.78
N ILE A 2 7.48 1.85 -4.12
CA ILE A 2 7.37 1.76 -2.64
C ILE A 2 7.29 0.36 -2.00
N LYS A 3 6.73 -0.66 -2.66
CA LYS A 3 6.77 -2.04 -2.11
C LYS A 3 8.22 -2.53 -1.98
N ASN A 4 9.04 -2.21 -2.99
CA ASN A 4 10.45 -2.55 -3.00
C ASN A 4 11.21 -1.76 -1.92
N ASP A 5 10.93 -0.47 -1.79
CA ASP A 5 11.65 0.42 -0.86
C ASP A 5 11.35 0.06 0.61
N TYR A 6 10.08 -0.26 0.92
CA TYR A 6 9.68 -0.73 2.25
C TYR A 6 10.29 -2.11 2.59
N GLU A 7 10.25 -3.06 1.64
CA GLU A 7 10.83 -4.39 1.84
C GLU A 7 12.36 -4.32 2.00
N LEU A 8 13.03 -3.52 1.18
CA LEU A 8 14.47 -3.25 1.29
C LEU A 8 14.83 -2.57 2.61
N GLY A 9 14.07 -1.54 3.01
CA GLY A 9 14.28 -0.86 4.29
C GLY A 9 14.17 -1.83 5.47
N LYS A 10 13.21 -2.75 5.43
CA LYS A 10 13.07 -3.80 6.44
C LYS A 10 14.23 -4.81 6.40
N MET A 11 14.67 -5.23 5.21
CA MET A 11 15.81 -6.14 5.06
C MET A 11 17.11 -5.54 5.63
N HIS A 12 17.29 -4.23 5.49
CA HIS A 12 18.46 -3.50 5.98
C HIS A 12 18.25 -2.83 7.36
N ASN A 13 17.14 -3.12 8.03
CA ASN A 13 16.82 -2.61 9.37
C ASN A 13 16.86 -1.06 9.47
N LEU A 14 16.40 -0.38 8.41
CA LEU A 14 16.27 1.07 8.37
C LEU A 14 14.99 1.53 9.09
N SER A 15 15.06 2.73 9.70
CA SER A 15 13.89 3.36 10.30
C SER A 15 12.86 3.74 9.24
N ILE A 16 11.62 3.30 9.41
CA ILE A 16 10.51 3.68 8.54
C ILE A 16 9.97 5.03 9.03
N ILE A 17 10.22 6.08 8.24
CA ILE A 17 9.76 7.44 8.54
C ILE A 17 8.56 7.75 7.63
N ASN A 18 7.48 8.22 8.24
CA ASN A 18 6.34 8.74 7.50
C ASN A 18 6.32 10.27 7.62
N ILE A 19 6.31 10.95 6.49
CA ILE A 19 6.33 12.43 6.40
C ILE A 19 4.94 13.02 6.13
N LEU A 20 3.96 12.20 5.74
CA LEU A 20 2.61 12.63 5.40
C LEU A 20 1.62 12.17 6.47
N ASN A 21 0.68 13.04 6.80
CA ASN A 21 -0.50 12.66 7.55
C ASN A 21 -1.55 11.97 6.64
N ASN A 22 -2.67 11.54 7.23
CA ASN A 22 -3.74 10.85 6.50
C ASN A 22 -4.45 11.73 5.43
N ASP A 23 -4.31 13.05 5.53
CA ASP A 23 -4.86 14.03 4.60
C ASP A 23 -3.82 14.46 3.54
N PHE A 24 -2.69 13.75 3.45
CA PHE A 24 -1.58 14.02 2.52
C PHE A 24 -0.89 15.37 2.70
N ILE A 25 -0.97 15.92 3.90
CA ILE A 25 -0.27 17.13 4.32
C ILE A 25 1.02 16.72 5.05
N LEU A 26 2.11 17.44 4.77
CA LEU A 26 3.39 17.23 5.46
C LEU A 26 3.26 17.54 6.96
N THR A 27 3.85 16.69 7.79
CA THR A 27 3.80 16.88 9.25
C THR A 27 4.62 18.10 9.71
N SER A 28 4.70 18.33 11.03
CA SER A 28 5.42 19.48 11.59
C SER A 28 6.94 19.35 11.56
N ASN A 29 7.47 18.17 11.22
CA ASN A 29 8.88 17.85 11.34
C ASN A 29 9.67 18.20 10.06
N GLU A 30 8.97 18.63 9.01
CA GLU A 30 9.47 18.88 7.66
C GLU A 30 9.94 20.34 7.44
N GLY A 31 10.21 21.05 8.54
CA GLY A 31 10.80 22.39 8.52
C GLY A 31 9.91 23.42 7.82
N SER A 32 10.46 24.11 6.81
CA SER A 32 9.78 25.20 6.08
C SER A 32 8.62 24.73 5.20
N MET A 33 8.49 23.42 4.97
CA MET A 33 7.42 22.81 4.15
C MET A 33 6.33 22.14 4.99
N ALA A 34 6.43 22.21 6.32
CA ALA A 34 5.41 21.69 7.23
C ALA A 34 4.03 22.31 6.94
N GLY A 35 2.98 21.48 6.93
CA GLY A 35 1.60 21.92 6.72
C GLY A 35 1.20 22.16 5.26
N LEU A 36 2.09 21.92 4.29
CA LEU A 36 1.76 22.01 2.86
C LEU A 36 1.21 20.68 2.33
N ASP A 37 0.34 20.76 1.33
CA ASP A 37 0.00 19.59 0.52
C ASP A 37 1.23 19.12 -0.28
N ARG A 38 1.29 17.82 -0.52
CA ARG A 38 2.40 17.15 -1.22
C ARG A 38 2.78 17.78 -2.55
N PHE A 39 1.83 18.28 -3.35
CA PHE A 39 2.13 18.85 -4.67
C PHE A 39 2.75 20.25 -4.54
N GLU A 40 2.25 21.05 -3.60
CA GLU A 40 2.82 22.36 -3.31
C GLU A 40 4.23 22.22 -2.73
N ALA A 41 4.41 21.26 -1.83
CA ALA A 41 5.71 20.96 -1.25
C ALA A 41 6.70 20.45 -2.29
N GLN A 42 6.26 19.61 -3.25
CA GLN A 42 7.10 19.16 -4.35
C GLN A 42 7.63 20.33 -5.18
N GLY A 43 6.76 21.30 -5.50
CA GLY A 43 7.17 22.52 -6.22
C GLY A 43 8.21 23.34 -5.45
N LYS A 44 7.96 23.60 -4.16
CA LYS A 44 8.91 24.35 -3.32
C LYS A 44 10.24 23.62 -3.11
N LEU A 45 10.19 22.29 -2.94
CA LEU A 45 11.40 21.47 -2.81
C LEU A 45 12.24 21.57 -4.07
N TRP A 46 11.61 21.52 -5.25
CA TRP A 46 12.31 21.67 -6.52
C TRP A 46 13.00 23.04 -6.63
N ASP A 47 12.28 24.12 -6.33
CA ASP A 47 12.84 25.48 -6.35
C ASP A 47 14.00 25.66 -5.35
N ALA A 48 13.93 25.01 -4.20
CA ALA A 48 15.01 25.03 -3.21
C ALA A 48 16.26 24.28 -3.72
N MET A 49 16.07 23.08 -4.27
CA MET A 49 17.17 22.28 -4.82
C MET A 49 17.87 22.97 -6.00
N ASP A 50 17.11 23.68 -6.85
CA ASP A 50 17.67 24.43 -7.97
C ASP A 50 18.51 25.63 -7.49
N LYS A 51 18.00 26.37 -6.48
CA LYS A 51 18.74 27.49 -5.85
C LYS A 51 20.02 27.05 -5.14
N GLU A 52 20.00 25.87 -4.52
CA GLU A 52 21.17 25.30 -3.83
C GLU A 52 22.18 24.65 -4.81
N GLY A 53 21.86 24.58 -6.11
CA GLY A 53 22.73 23.99 -7.13
C GLY A 53 22.82 22.47 -7.07
N HIS A 54 21.84 21.80 -6.47
CA HIS A 54 21.77 20.34 -6.39
C HIS A 54 21.19 19.67 -7.65
N VAL A 55 20.66 20.46 -8.59
CA VAL A 55 20.05 19.97 -9.84
C VAL A 55 21.10 19.80 -10.94
N ILE A 56 21.33 18.55 -11.36
CA ILE A 56 22.29 18.22 -12.43
C ILE A 56 21.66 18.37 -13.82
N LYS A 57 20.42 17.90 -13.98
CA LYS A 57 19.71 17.86 -15.27
C LYS A 57 18.20 17.79 -15.08
N ILE A 58 17.46 18.42 -15.99
CA ILE A 58 16.01 18.39 -16.05
C ILE A 58 15.58 17.76 -17.37
N GLU A 59 14.78 16.70 -17.31
CA GLU A 59 14.23 16.01 -18.48
C GLU A 59 12.75 15.70 -18.29
N ASN A 60 12.00 15.79 -19.38
CA ASN A 60 10.59 15.41 -19.39
C ASN A 60 10.46 13.90 -19.58
N HIS A 61 9.79 13.24 -18.63
CA HIS A 61 9.53 11.81 -18.68
C HIS A 61 8.04 11.53 -18.52
N PHE A 62 7.54 10.57 -19.30
CA PHE A 62 6.18 10.07 -19.15
C PHE A 62 6.15 8.94 -18.13
N ASN A 63 5.57 9.21 -16.96
CA ASN A 63 5.38 8.22 -15.91
C ASN A 63 3.92 7.74 -15.88
N GLN A 64 3.73 6.43 -15.70
CA GLN A 64 2.42 5.84 -15.47
C GLN A 64 2.02 6.02 -14.00
N VAL A 65 1.20 7.03 -13.72
CA VAL A 65 0.68 7.29 -12.37
C VAL A 65 -0.63 6.54 -12.17
N SER A 66 -0.72 5.81 -11.06
CA SER A 66 -1.93 5.06 -10.69
C SER A 66 -3.01 6.00 -10.15
N LYS A 67 -4.22 5.87 -10.67
CA LYS A 67 -5.40 6.63 -10.25
C LYS A 67 -6.42 5.74 -9.56
N SER A 68 -7.17 6.33 -8.63
CA SER A 68 -8.25 5.68 -7.92
C SER A 68 -9.32 5.27 -8.92
N TYR A 69 -9.73 4.00 -8.88
CA TYR A 69 -10.78 3.50 -9.76
C TYR A 69 -12.12 4.23 -9.56
N ARG A 70 -12.40 4.71 -8.34
CA ARG A 70 -13.67 5.38 -8.00
C ARG A 70 -13.64 6.87 -8.27
N GLY A 71 -12.61 7.55 -7.79
CA GLY A 71 -12.53 9.02 -7.79
C GLY A 71 -11.59 9.62 -8.82
N GLY A 72 -10.80 8.81 -9.54
CA GLY A 72 -9.82 9.29 -10.51
C GLY A 72 -8.61 10.02 -9.93
N GLU A 73 -8.60 10.29 -8.62
CA GLU A 73 -7.49 10.94 -7.93
C GLU A 73 -6.22 10.08 -7.93
N ILE A 74 -5.06 10.73 -7.85
CA ILE A 74 -3.76 10.05 -7.80
C ILE A 74 -3.66 9.28 -6.47
N VAL A 75 -3.34 7.98 -6.58
CA VAL A 75 -3.18 7.12 -5.40
C VAL A 75 -1.76 7.22 -4.88
N GLU A 76 -1.62 7.83 -3.71
CA GLU A 76 -0.37 7.80 -2.95
C GLU A 76 -0.24 6.52 -2.13
N ARG A 77 0.99 6.08 -1.90
CA ARG A 77 1.26 4.92 -1.04
C ARG A 77 1.80 5.43 0.29
N LEU A 78 1.01 5.28 1.34
CA LEU A 78 1.34 5.63 2.71
C LEU A 78 1.60 4.36 3.54
N VAL A 79 2.58 4.39 4.44
CA VAL A 79 2.75 3.33 5.43
C VAL A 79 1.78 3.58 6.57
N CYS A 80 0.84 2.64 6.76
CA CYS A 80 -0.19 2.71 7.79
C CYS A 80 -0.42 1.34 8.42
N THR A 81 -0.93 1.34 9.66
CA THR A 81 -1.40 0.12 10.31
C THR A 81 -2.71 -0.32 9.66
N GLN A 82 -2.72 -1.55 9.16
CA GLN A 82 -3.81 -2.06 8.33
C GLN A 82 -4.06 -3.53 8.67
N TRP A 83 -5.33 -3.95 8.62
CA TRP A 83 -5.70 -5.34 8.84
C TRP A 83 -5.52 -6.15 7.56
N PHE A 84 -4.84 -7.28 7.67
CA PHE A 84 -4.56 -8.17 6.55
C PHE A 84 -5.07 -9.59 6.81
N VAL A 85 -5.72 -10.17 5.79
CA VAL A 85 -6.04 -11.59 5.76
C VAL A 85 -4.90 -12.35 5.08
N LYS A 86 -4.44 -13.41 5.74
CA LYS A 86 -3.38 -14.29 5.22
C LYS A 86 -3.90 -15.14 4.07
N MET A 87 -3.62 -14.71 2.84
CA MET A 87 -4.20 -15.35 1.64
C MET A 87 -3.55 -16.68 1.28
N THR A 88 -2.32 -16.95 1.74
CA THR A 88 -1.57 -18.16 1.36
C THR A 88 -2.28 -19.46 1.72
N SER A 89 -2.93 -19.54 2.89
CA SER A 89 -3.68 -20.74 3.31
C SER A 89 -5.01 -20.86 2.57
N LEU A 90 -5.72 -19.74 2.39
CA LEU A 90 -7.00 -19.71 1.67
C LEU A 90 -6.83 -20.07 0.19
N ALA A 91 -5.82 -19.51 -0.47
CA ALA A 91 -5.48 -19.81 -1.85
C ALA A 91 -5.17 -21.30 -2.05
N LYS A 92 -4.42 -21.93 -1.13
CA LYS A 92 -4.14 -23.38 -1.21
C LYS A 92 -5.41 -24.21 -1.13
N LYS A 93 -6.33 -23.89 -0.20
CA LYS A 93 -7.61 -24.58 -0.07
C LYS A 93 -8.48 -24.43 -1.33
N ALA A 94 -8.60 -23.21 -1.85
CA ALA A 94 -9.39 -22.93 -3.06
C ALA A 94 -8.81 -23.64 -4.30
N ILE A 95 -7.49 -23.65 -4.47
CA ILE A 95 -6.83 -24.41 -5.56
C ILE A 95 -7.08 -25.91 -5.41
N GLY A 96 -7.06 -26.45 -4.19
CA GLY A 96 -7.39 -27.85 -3.92
C GLY A 96 -8.78 -28.20 -4.44
N LYS A 97 -9.80 -27.43 -4.04
CA LYS A 97 -11.19 -27.62 -4.47
C LYS A 97 -11.41 -27.58 -5.98
N VAL A 98 -10.69 -26.72 -6.69
CA VAL A 98 -10.74 -26.71 -8.17
C VAL A 98 -10.08 -27.96 -8.76
N ARG A 99 -8.95 -28.41 -8.20
CA ARG A 99 -8.24 -29.61 -8.67
C ARG A 99 -8.99 -30.91 -8.37
N ASP A 100 -9.70 -30.96 -7.25
CA ASP A 100 -10.47 -32.12 -6.81
C ASP A 100 -11.81 -32.25 -7.59
N GLY A 101 -12.17 -31.22 -8.38
CA GLY A 101 -13.40 -31.20 -9.17
C GLY A 101 -14.63 -30.67 -8.42
N ASP A 102 -14.48 -30.32 -7.14
CA ASP A 102 -15.55 -29.73 -6.32
C ASP A 102 -16.02 -28.37 -6.86
N ILE A 103 -15.11 -27.63 -7.51
CA ILE A 103 -15.41 -26.35 -8.18
C ILE A 103 -15.13 -26.50 -9.67
N PHE A 104 -16.18 -26.40 -10.49
CA PHE A 104 -16.08 -26.44 -11.94
C PHE A 104 -16.05 -25.03 -12.53
N ILE A 105 -15.01 -24.73 -13.30
CA ILE A 105 -14.90 -23.48 -14.06
C ILE A 105 -15.19 -23.81 -15.52
N GLU A 106 -16.32 -23.33 -16.04
CA GLU A 106 -16.83 -23.68 -17.38
C GLU A 106 -15.79 -23.47 -18.49
N LEU A 107 -15.07 -22.35 -18.45
CA LEU A 107 -14.00 -22.08 -19.40
C LEU A 107 -12.67 -22.63 -18.86
N ARG A 108 -12.27 -23.81 -19.34
CA ARG A 108 -11.04 -24.52 -18.92
C ARG A 108 -9.77 -23.66 -18.95
N ARG A 109 -9.68 -22.69 -19.88
CA ARG A 109 -8.54 -21.75 -19.95
C ARG A 109 -8.45 -20.83 -18.71
N LEU A 110 -9.58 -20.50 -18.09
CA LEU A 110 -9.66 -19.63 -16.93
C LEU A 110 -9.22 -20.33 -15.66
N GLU A 111 -9.31 -21.65 -15.59
CA GLU A 111 -8.83 -22.44 -14.45
C GLU A 111 -7.34 -22.18 -14.18
N LYS A 112 -6.52 -22.19 -15.24
CA LYS A 112 -5.09 -21.84 -15.15
C LYS A 112 -4.88 -20.39 -14.70
N VAL A 113 -5.70 -19.45 -15.16
CA VAL A 113 -5.62 -18.04 -14.76
C VAL A 113 -5.95 -17.89 -13.29
N TYR A 114 -7.07 -18.46 -12.85
CA TYR A 114 -7.53 -18.44 -11.47
C TYR A 114 -6.52 -19.06 -10.52
N CYS A 115 -6.12 -20.32 -10.76
CA CYS A 115 -5.22 -21.03 -9.86
C CYS A 115 -3.79 -20.48 -9.89
N SER A 116 -3.22 -20.20 -11.07
CA SER A 116 -1.80 -19.85 -11.20
C SER A 116 -1.53 -18.35 -11.19
N LYS A 117 -2.31 -17.56 -11.96
CA LYS A 117 -2.04 -16.12 -12.09
C LYS A 117 -2.61 -15.31 -10.93
N ILE A 118 -3.74 -15.73 -10.37
CA ILE A 118 -4.41 -15.03 -9.27
C ILE A 118 -4.00 -15.64 -7.93
N LEU A 119 -4.47 -16.86 -7.62
CA LEU A 119 -4.38 -17.41 -6.26
C LEU A 119 -2.94 -17.69 -5.80
N ARG A 120 -2.07 -18.28 -6.63
CA ARG A 120 -0.68 -18.57 -6.25
C ARG A 120 0.18 -17.32 -6.03
N ARG A 121 -0.16 -16.21 -6.67
CA ARG A 121 0.62 -14.96 -6.61
C ARG A 121 -0.01 -13.91 -5.69
N MET A 122 -1.12 -14.26 -5.03
CA MET A 122 -1.87 -13.34 -4.19
C MET A 122 -1.07 -12.97 -2.95
N ALA A 123 -0.83 -11.68 -2.77
CA ALA A 123 -0.35 -11.14 -1.51
C ALA A 123 -1.47 -11.18 -0.46
N ASN A 124 -1.12 -10.95 0.81
CA ASN A 124 -2.14 -10.80 1.86
C ASN A 124 -3.10 -9.66 1.51
N TRP A 125 -4.40 -9.91 1.70
CA TRP A 125 -5.44 -8.98 1.31
C TRP A 125 -5.73 -8.01 2.44
N SER A 126 -5.70 -6.71 2.17
CA SER A 126 -6.06 -5.69 3.15
C SER A 126 -7.58 -5.61 3.31
N CYS A 127 -8.10 -5.87 4.51
CA CYS A 127 -9.55 -5.90 4.75
C CYS A 127 -10.12 -4.65 5.42
N SER A 128 -9.30 -3.79 6.02
CA SER A 128 -9.77 -2.50 6.51
C SER A 128 -9.79 -1.45 5.40
N LEU A 129 -10.55 -0.39 5.58
CA LEU A 129 -10.49 0.79 4.72
C LEU A 129 -10.03 1.97 5.56
N LEU A 130 -9.02 2.71 5.10
CA LEU A 130 -8.74 4.02 5.65
C LEU A 130 -9.89 4.96 5.22
N ARG A 131 -10.96 5.01 6.02
CA ARG A 131 -12.05 5.96 5.83
C ARG A 131 -11.66 7.29 6.49
N GLY A 132 -11.48 8.32 5.68
CA GLY A 132 -11.43 9.72 6.15
C GLY A 132 -12.78 10.26 6.69
N ARG A 133 -13.82 9.43 6.84
CA ARG A 133 -15.12 9.81 7.44
C ARG A 133 -15.68 8.69 8.34
N SER A 134 -15.65 8.97 9.65
CA SER A 134 -16.57 8.57 10.75
C SER A 134 -17.27 7.19 10.73
N GLY A 135 -16.69 6.16 10.13
CA GLY A 135 -17.13 4.78 10.32
C GLY A 135 -16.13 4.01 11.16
N ARG A 136 -16.31 3.93 12.48
CA ARG A 136 -15.57 2.96 13.31
C ARG A 136 -16.06 1.57 12.93
N GLU A 137 -15.18 0.75 12.35
CA GLU A 137 -15.43 -0.70 12.26
C GLU A 137 -15.47 -1.26 13.69
N PRO A 138 -16.50 -2.04 14.09
CA PRO A 138 -16.51 -2.68 15.39
C PRO A 138 -15.42 -3.76 15.40
N VAL A 139 -14.25 -3.41 15.94
CA VAL A 139 -13.22 -4.39 16.26
C VAL A 139 -13.37 -4.71 17.75
N THR A 140 -13.93 -5.88 18.06
CA THR A 140 -13.83 -6.43 19.41
C THR A 140 -12.36 -6.82 19.62
N VAL A 141 -11.59 -5.94 20.25
CA VAL A 141 -10.24 -6.26 20.73
C VAL A 141 -10.42 -7.15 21.96
N MET A 142 -10.43 -8.47 21.79
CA MET A 142 -10.22 -9.39 22.91
C MET A 142 -8.76 -9.29 23.33
N THR A 143 -8.49 -8.43 24.32
CA THR A 143 -7.24 -8.44 25.07
C THR A 143 -7.20 -9.72 25.91
N PHE A 144 -6.63 -10.78 25.36
CA PHE A 144 -6.21 -11.93 26.17
C PHE A 144 -5.09 -11.46 27.10
N HIS A 145 -5.40 -11.29 28.39
CA HIS A 145 -4.37 -11.29 29.42
C HIS A 145 -3.79 -12.71 29.44
N TRP A 146 -2.56 -12.84 28.95
CA TRP A 146 -1.75 -14.00 29.27
C TRP A 146 -1.49 -13.95 30.78
N VAL A 147 -2.17 -14.81 31.53
CA VAL A 147 -1.76 -15.15 32.89
C VAL A 147 -0.78 -16.29 32.72
N ASP A 148 0.48 -16.03 33.05
CA ASP A 148 1.55 -17.02 33.08
C ASP A 148 1.17 -18.17 34.01
N TRP A 149 1.18 -19.41 33.48
CA TRP A 149 1.51 -20.67 34.18
C TRP A 149 2.00 -21.68 33.16
#